data_AF-A0A914IB98-F1
#
_entry.id   AF-A0A914IB98-F1
#
_cell.length_a   1.000
_cell.length_b   1.000
_cell.length_c   1.000
_cell.angle_alpha   90.00
_cell.angle_beta   90.00
_cell.angle_gamma   90.00
#
_symmetry.space_group_name_H-M   'P 1'
#
loop_
_entity.id
_entity.type
_entity.pdbx_description
1 polymer ?
#
loop_
_entity_poly.entity_id
_entity_poly.type
_entity_poly.pdbx_seq_one_letter_code
_entity_poly.pdbx_strand_id
1 'polypeptide(L)'
;MHNVLNQPQYYNALKGKGQNEETGISFSGVIKAFQPRVVPDEPENVTDVEECTRRLESDDMALEEININNMKRVSKERIRTMIRAACKSKHLKKLHMANTAISDQEARPLVELIEQSGTLKVLNVESNFISPEMVAKLLRATLQTQSLVELHAENQRQTVLGNQIEMDIMLSVEDNDSLLRVGVSLQSMEARNRVGEALERNYERLRLKRLENKSTDRK
;
A
#
# COMPACT_ATOMS: atom_id res chain seq x y z
N MET A 1 -16.50 -42.36 -21.89
CA MET A 1 -15.31 -41.57 -22.28
C MET A 1 -15.17 -40.41 -21.30
N HIS A 2 -14.10 -40.37 -20.51
CA HIS A 2 -13.80 -39.19 -19.68
C HIS A 2 -13.08 -38.17 -20.56
N ASN A 3 -13.76 -37.08 -20.93
CA ASN A 3 -13.13 -35.99 -21.66
C ASN A 3 -12.47 -35.04 -20.67
N VAL A 4 -11.16 -34.84 -20.82
CA VAL A 4 -10.41 -33.85 -20.06
C VAL A 4 -10.70 -32.48 -20.68
N LEU A 5 -11.08 -31.49 -19.85
CA LEU A 5 -11.34 -30.12 -20.29
C LEU A 5 -10.23 -29.21 -19.75
N ASN A 6 -9.79 -28.23 -20.55
CA ASN A 6 -8.94 -27.16 -20.01
C ASN A 6 -9.78 -26.14 -19.20
N GLN A 7 -9.13 -25.30 -18.38
CA GLN A 7 -9.83 -24.39 -17.46
C GLN A 7 -10.84 -23.46 -18.17
N PRO A 8 -10.54 -22.86 -19.34
CA PRO A 8 -11.53 -22.11 -20.11
C PRO A 8 -12.70 -22.95 -20.62
N GLN A 9 -12.46 -24.15 -21.15
CA GLN A 9 -13.51 -25.05 -21.64
C GLN A 9 -14.43 -25.53 -20.53
N TYR A 10 -13.88 -25.84 -19.35
CA TYR A 10 -14.66 -26.18 -18.15
C TYR A 10 -15.54 -25.02 -17.70
N TYR A 11 -14.97 -23.81 -17.63
CA TYR A 11 -15.71 -22.60 -17.27
C TYR A 11 -16.81 -22.25 -18.28
N ASN A 12 -16.55 -22.42 -19.57
CA ASN A 12 -17.55 -22.21 -20.63
C ASN A 12 -18.67 -23.27 -20.57
N ALA A 13 -18.35 -24.53 -20.28
CA ALA A 13 -19.33 -25.59 -20.08
C ALA A 13 -20.26 -25.30 -18.89
N LEU A 14 -19.72 -24.82 -17.76
CA LEU A 14 -20.52 -24.37 -16.61
C LEU A 14 -21.47 -23.22 -16.95
N LYS A 15 -21.08 -22.36 -17.89
CA LYS A 15 -21.85 -21.19 -18.33
C LYS A 15 -22.82 -21.48 -19.49
N GLY A 16 -22.93 -22.74 -19.95
CA GLY A 16 -23.76 -23.10 -21.10
C GLY A 16 -23.30 -22.47 -22.42
N LYS A 17 -22.04 -22.00 -22.48
CA LYS A 17 -21.44 -21.41 -23.68
C LYS A 17 -20.77 -22.49 -24.53
N GLY A 18 -20.64 -22.23 -25.84
CA GLY A 18 -19.81 -23.05 -26.72
C GLY A 18 -18.36 -23.13 -26.22
N GLN A 19 -17.73 -24.30 -26.33
CA GLN A 19 -16.43 -24.55 -25.69
C GLN A 19 -15.29 -23.73 -26.30
N ASN A 20 -15.36 -23.42 -27.60
CA ASN A 20 -14.51 -22.46 -28.28
C ASN A 20 -15.39 -21.35 -28.89
N GLU A 21 -15.22 -20.11 -28.42
CA GLU A 21 -15.92 -18.94 -28.98
C GLU A 21 -15.52 -18.65 -30.44
N GLU A 22 -14.34 -19.14 -30.90
CA GLU A 22 -13.83 -18.89 -32.27
C GLU A 22 -14.19 -19.97 -33.31
N THR A 23 -14.38 -21.24 -32.92
CA THR A 23 -14.48 -22.37 -33.87
C THR A 23 -15.76 -23.20 -33.75
N GLY A 24 -16.56 -23.03 -32.68
CA GLY A 24 -17.82 -23.76 -32.51
C GLY A 24 -17.70 -25.28 -32.34
N ILE A 25 -16.48 -25.81 -32.18
CA ILE A 25 -16.24 -27.25 -32.06
C ILE A 25 -16.68 -27.73 -30.67
N SER A 26 -17.41 -28.85 -30.65
CA SER A 26 -17.88 -29.52 -29.43
C SER A 26 -16.79 -30.39 -28.79
N PHE A 27 -17.16 -31.15 -27.75
CA PHE A 27 -16.32 -32.02 -26.90
C PHE A 27 -15.36 -33.01 -27.60
N SER A 28 -15.30 -33.04 -28.93
CA SER A 28 -14.37 -33.81 -29.77
C SER A 28 -13.11 -33.05 -30.19
N GLY A 29 -12.93 -31.80 -29.77
CA GLY A 29 -11.76 -30.98 -30.11
C GLY A 29 -10.48 -31.40 -29.39
N VAL A 30 -9.32 -31.27 -30.06
CA VAL A 30 -8.00 -31.49 -29.46
C VAL A 30 -7.79 -30.52 -28.30
N ILE A 31 -7.51 -31.04 -27.11
CA ILE A 31 -7.24 -30.25 -25.91
C ILE A 31 -5.90 -29.53 -26.10
N LYS A 32 -5.94 -28.19 -26.16
CA LYS A 32 -4.74 -27.36 -26.17
C LYS A 32 -4.42 -26.87 -24.76
N ALA A 33 -3.12 -26.78 -24.45
CA ALA A 33 -2.64 -26.13 -23.25
C ALA A 33 -3.11 -24.67 -23.21
N PHE A 34 -3.32 -24.15 -22.00
CA PHE A 34 -3.65 -22.75 -21.79
C PHE A 34 -2.48 -21.88 -22.30
N GLN A 35 -2.75 -21.00 -23.27
CA GLN A 35 -1.79 -19.97 -23.67
C GLN A 35 -1.88 -18.82 -22.65
N PRO A 36 -0.77 -18.48 -21.96
CA PRO A 36 -0.75 -17.31 -21.10
C PRO A 36 -1.21 -16.08 -21.88
N ARG A 37 -2.16 -15.33 -21.31
CA ARG A 37 -2.52 -14.03 -21.86
C ARG A 37 -1.31 -13.12 -21.69
N VAL A 38 -0.70 -12.69 -22.80
CA VAL A 38 0.33 -11.67 -22.78
C VAL A 38 -0.37 -10.37 -22.40
N VAL A 39 -0.20 -9.95 -21.15
CA VAL A 39 -0.65 -8.63 -20.70
C VAL A 39 0.39 -7.65 -21.20
N PRO A 40 0.01 -6.60 -21.96
CA PRO A 40 0.96 -5.56 -22.35
C PRO A 40 1.52 -4.89 -21.10
N ASP A 41 2.81 -4.56 -21.13
CA ASP A 41 3.44 -3.84 -20.02
C ASP A 41 2.75 -2.47 -19.83
N GLU A 42 2.46 -2.14 -18.58
CA GLU A 42 1.92 -0.82 -18.23
C GLU A 42 2.95 0.28 -18.58
N PRO A 43 2.49 1.48 -18.99
CA PRO A 43 3.40 2.57 -19.28
C PRO A 43 4.20 2.95 -18.03
N GLU A 44 5.47 3.31 -18.23
CA GLU A 44 6.30 3.78 -17.12
C GLU A 44 5.70 5.01 -16.44
N ASN A 45 5.91 5.12 -15.13
CA ASN A 45 5.52 6.30 -14.38
C ASN A 45 6.31 7.53 -14.87
N VAL A 46 5.59 8.57 -15.28
CA VAL A 46 6.13 9.82 -15.87
C VAL A 46 6.18 10.99 -14.87
N THR A 47 5.87 10.77 -13.59
CA THR A 47 5.90 11.82 -12.56
C THR A 47 7.25 12.55 -12.52
N ASP A 48 7.23 13.88 -12.58
CA ASP A 48 8.43 14.70 -12.42
C ASP A 48 8.70 15.00 -10.95
N VAL A 49 9.72 14.32 -10.40
CA VAL A 49 10.15 14.49 -9.00
C VAL A 49 10.64 15.91 -8.70
N GLU A 50 11.27 16.60 -9.66
CA GLU A 50 11.76 17.97 -9.46
C GLU A 50 10.62 18.99 -9.40
N GLU A 51 9.60 18.82 -10.25
CA GLU A 51 8.40 19.63 -10.19
C GLU A 51 7.61 19.37 -8.89
N CYS A 52 7.41 18.10 -8.52
CA CYS A 52 6.80 17.74 -7.24
C CYS A 52 7.55 18.36 -6.06
N THR A 53 8.88 18.30 -6.05
CA THR A 53 9.69 18.90 -4.97
C THR A 53 9.48 20.41 -4.89
N ARG A 54 9.50 21.13 -6.03
CA ARG A 54 9.24 22.57 -6.05
C ARG A 54 7.84 22.92 -5.54
N ARG A 55 6.82 22.16 -5.96
CA ARG A 55 5.43 22.35 -5.54
C ARG A 55 5.21 22.06 -4.05
N LEU A 56 5.90 21.06 -3.51
CA LEU A 56 5.93 20.79 -2.07
C LEU A 56 6.58 21.93 -1.29
N GLU A 57 7.69 22.49 -1.79
CA GLU A 57 8.35 23.64 -1.15
C GLU A 57 7.52 24.91 -1.18
N SER A 58 6.69 25.11 -2.21
CA SER A 58 5.74 26.22 -2.30
C SER A 58 4.41 25.99 -1.57
N ASP A 59 4.25 24.85 -0.88
CA ASP A 59 3.02 24.42 -0.21
C ASP A 59 1.77 24.50 -1.10
N ASP A 60 1.86 23.94 -2.31
CA ASP A 60 0.76 23.98 -3.28
C ASP A 60 -0.46 23.18 -2.81
N MET A 61 -1.60 23.87 -2.64
CA MET A 61 -2.89 23.27 -2.26
C MET A 61 -3.39 22.20 -3.22
N ALA A 62 -3.02 22.28 -4.51
CA ALA A 62 -3.46 21.32 -5.52
C ALA A 62 -2.68 20.00 -5.48
N LEU A 63 -1.53 19.95 -4.79
CA LEU A 63 -0.69 18.76 -4.72
C LEU A 63 -1.07 17.89 -3.51
N GLU A 64 -2.13 17.09 -3.67
CA GLU A 64 -2.59 16.20 -2.60
C GLU A 64 -2.00 14.79 -2.66
N GLU A 65 -1.51 14.37 -3.84
CA GLU A 65 -1.04 13.01 -4.09
C GLU A 65 0.26 13.03 -4.90
N ILE A 66 1.26 12.29 -4.42
CA ILE A 66 2.52 12.06 -5.12
C ILE A 66 2.70 10.56 -5.29
N ASN A 67 2.92 10.15 -6.55
CA ASN A 67 3.19 8.77 -6.91
C ASN A 67 4.46 8.67 -7.74
N ILE A 68 5.49 8.10 -7.12
CA ILE A 68 6.78 7.79 -7.75
C ILE A 68 7.05 6.28 -7.78
N ASN A 69 5.99 5.46 -7.76
CA ASN A 69 6.12 4.00 -7.83
C ASN A 69 6.92 3.56 -9.05
N ASN A 70 7.73 2.52 -8.88
CA ASN A 70 8.57 1.90 -9.91
C ASN A 70 9.65 2.82 -10.51
N MET A 71 9.90 4.00 -9.96
CA MET A 71 10.87 4.97 -10.49
C MET A 71 12.30 4.75 -9.96
N LYS A 72 12.92 3.61 -10.26
CA LYS A 72 14.31 3.27 -9.83
C LYS A 72 15.40 4.17 -10.42
N ARG A 73 15.07 4.89 -11.51
CA ARG A 73 15.98 5.83 -12.19
C ARG A 73 16.23 7.12 -11.41
N VAL A 74 15.37 7.44 -10.44
CA VAL A 74 15.49 8.67 -9.65
C VAL A 74 16.62 8.49 -8.64
N SER A 75 17.49 9.49 -8.51
CA SER A 75 18.59 9.42 -7.55
C SER A 75 18.07 9.42 -6.11
N LYS A 76 18.75 8.67 -5.24
CA LYS A 76 18.44 8.60 -3.81
C LYS A 76 18.45 9.96 -3.13
N GLU A 77 19.33 10.85 -3.57
CA GLU A 77 19.39 12.24 -3.09
C GLU A 77 18.14 13.03 -3.45
N ARG A 78 17.64 12.91 -4.70
CA ARG A 78 16.39 13.57 -5.11
C ARG A 78 15.19 13.06 -4.31
N ILE A 79 15.11 11.75 -4.08
CA ILE A 79 14.06 11.17 -3.23
C ILE A 79 14.13 11.76 -1.80
N ARG A 80 15.33 11.80 -1.21
CA ARG A 80 15.53 12.37 0.13
C ARG A 80 15.12 13.84 0.21
N THR A 81 15.48 14.63 -0.80
CA THR A 81 15.09 16.06 -0.89
C THR A 81 13.59 16.20 -1.04
N MET A 82 12.94 15.39 -1.87
CA MET A 82 11.50 15.37 -2.03
C MET A 82 10.78 15.06 -0.72
N ILE A 83 11.24 14.06 0.05
CA ILE A 83 10.63 13.73 1.35
C ILE A 83 10.81 14.89 2.34
N ARG A 84 11.97 15.54 2.37
CA ARG A 84 12.20 16.73 3.23
C ARG A 84 11.32 17.91 2.83
N ALA A 85 11.10 18.11 1.53
CA ALA A 85 10.15 19.10 1.04
C ALA A 85 8.72 18.74 1.47
N ALA A 86 8.37 17.46 1.45
CA ALA A 86 7.06 16.98 1.89
C ALA A 86 6.77 17.32 3.36
N CYS A 87 7.78 17.39 4.24
CA CYS A 87 7.59 17.80 5.64
C CYS A 87 7.06 19.23 5.77
N LYS A 88 7.31 20.10 4.79
CA LYS A 88 6.83 21.49 4.79
C LYS A 88 5.40 21.63 4.27
N SER A 89 4.93 20.67 3.47
CA SER A 89 3.61 20.75 2.86
C SER A 89 2.52 20.36 3.86
N LYS A 90 1.45 21.16 3.88
CA LYS A 90 0.25 20.91 4.69
C LYS A 90 -0.86 20.26 3.89
N HIS A 91 -0.70 20.08 2.59
CA HIS A 91 -1.77 19.61 1.70
C HIS A 91 -1.59 18.17 1.21
N LEU A 92 -0.38 17.61 1.32
CA LEU A 92 -0.09 16.24 0.90
C LEU A 92 -0.88 15.21 1.73
N LYS A 93 -1.74 14.43 1.06
CA LYS A 93 -2.55 13.37 1.66
C LYS A 93 -2.03 11.97 1.34
N LYS A 94 -1.39 11.77 0.18
CA LYS A 94 -0.91 10.46 -0.24
C LYS A 94 0.50 10.52 -0.80
N LEU A 95 1.35 9.63 -0.30
CA LEU A 95 2.70 9.44 -0.80
C LEU A 95 2.93 7.97 -1.16
N HIS A 96 3.15 7.71 -2.45
CA HIS A 96 3.41 6.38 -2.98
C HIS A 96 4.83 6.33 -3.56
N MET A 97 5.66 5.44 -3.01
CA MET A 97 7.05 5.25 -3.43
C MET A 97 7.47 3.77 -3.41
N ALA A 98 6.56 2.89 -3.81
CA ALA A 98 6.80 1.47 -3.92
C ALA A 98 7.86 1.17 -5.00
N ASN A 99 8.73 0.18 -4.73
CA ASN A 99 9.73 -0.30 -5.70
C ASN A 99 10.66 0.80 -6.25
N THR A 100 11.08 1.74 -5.39
CA THR A 100 11.98 2.86 -5.72
C THR A 100 13.43 2.62 -5.27
N ALA A 101 13.72 1.43 -4.72
CA ALA A 101 15.05 1.05 -4.24
C ALA A 101 15.59 1.92 -3.08
N ILE A 102 14.69 2.50 -2.28
CA ILE A 102 15.06 3.24 -1.07
C ILE A 102 15.54 2.31 0.05
N SER A 103 16.50 2.78 0.84
CA SER A 103 17.01 2.13 2.04
C SER A 103 16.75 3.00 3.28
N ASP A 104 17.15 2.54 4.47
CA ASP A 104 16.98 3.27 5.72
C ASP A 104 17.49 4.72 5.69
N GLN A 105 18.57 4.98 4.97
CA GLN A 105 19.13 6.33 4.85
C GLN A 105 18.19 7.30 4.12
N GLU A 106 17.49 6.82 3.09
CA GLU A 106 16.51 7.59 2.34
C GLU A 106 15.16 7.63 3.05
N ALA A 107 14.81 6.58 3.78
CA ALA A 107 13.56 6.50 4.53
C ALA A 107 13.58 7.31 5.84
N ARG A 108 14.76 7.65 6.38
CA ARG A 108 14.87 8.37 7.66
C ARG A 108 14.04 9.65 7.75
N PRO A 109 14.00 10.54 6.74
CA PRO A 109 13.15 11.73 6.77
C PRO A 109 11.64 11.42 6.74
N LEU A 110 11.21 10.20 6.40
CA LEU A 110 9.80 9.81 6.49
C LEU A 110 9.30 9.79 7.94
N VAL A 111 10.17 9.51 8.91
CA VAL A 111 9.81 9.60 10.33
C VAL A 111 9.42 11.03 10.67
N GLU A 112 10.27 11.99 10.32
CA GLU A 112 9.98 13.42 10.53
C GLU A 112 8.71 13.86 9.79
N LEU A 113 8.49 13.35 8.56
CA LEU A 113 7.28 13.61 7.79
C LEU A 113 6.01 13.12 8.53
N ILE A 114 6.02 11.91 9.06
CA ILE A 114 4.88 11.32 9.78
C ILE A 114 4.62 12.07 11.09
N GLU A 115 5.68 12.44 11.81
CA GLU A 115 5.62 13.15 13.09
C GLU A 115 5.16 14.61 12.95
N GLN A 116 5.37 15.24 11.79
CA GLN A 116 5.00 16.64 11.56
C GLN A 116 3.73 16.81 10.72
N SER A 117 3.42 15.85 9.83
CA SER A 117 2.29 15.97 8.93
C SER A 117 0.97 15.62 9.62
N GLY A 118 0.08 16.61 9.73
CA GLY A 118 -1.30 16.42 10.17
C GLY A 118 -2.25 15.95 9.05
N THR A 119 -1.80 15.94 7.79
CA THR A 119 -2.68 15.73 6.63
C THR A 119 -2.39 14.46 5.84
N LEU A 120 -1.19 13.88 5.97
CA LEU A 120 -0.84 12.62 5.33
C LEU A 120 -1.77 11.49 5.81
N LYS A 121 -2.45 10.84 4.87
CA LYS A 121 -3.39 9.73 5.11
C LYS A 121 -2.85 8.39 4.65
N VAL A 122 -2.10 8.36 3.54
CA VAL A 122 -1.60 7.13 2.94
C VAL A 122 -0.11 7.25 2.70
N LEU A 123 0.65 6.28 3.20
CA LEU A 123 2.07 6.11 2.90
C LEU A 123 2.29 4.69 2.37
N ASN A 124 2.82 4.59 1.15
CA ASN A 124 3.24 3.31 0.57
C ASN A 124 4.75 3.32 0.30
N VAL A 125 5.46 2.44 1.00
CA VAL A 125 6.90 2.17 0.87
C VAL A 125 7.20 0.69 0.57
N GLU A 126 6.24 -0.03 -0.02
CA GLU A 126 6.36 -1.45 -0.35
C GLU A 126 7.52 -1.76 -1.32
N SER A 127 7.99 -3.01 -1.31
CA SER A 127 8.95 -3.51 -2.29
C SER A 127 10.27 -2.73 -2.33
N ASN A 128 10.78 -2.33 -1.16
CA ASN A 128 12.01 -1.56 -1.02
C ASN A 128 13.07 -2.31 -0.18
N PHE A 129 14.12 -1.60 0.25
CA PHE A 129 15.23 -2.13 1.05
C PHE A 129 15.22 -1.56 2.47
N ILE A 130 14.03 -1.34 3.04
CA ILE A 130 13.87 -0.81 4.40
C ILE A 130 14.02 -1.95 5.41
N SER A 131 14.83 -1.73 6.45
CA SER A 131 15.03 -2.69 7.52
C SER A 131 13.81 -2.81 8.43
N PRO A 132 13.62 -3.97 9.09
CA PRO A 132 12.59 -4.16 10.11
C PRO A 132 12.60 -3.07 11.20
N GLU A 133 13.79 -2.66 11.66
CA GLU A 133 13.96 -1.64 12.69
C GLU A 133 13.45 -0.27 12.22
N MET A 134 13.66 0.04 10.94
CA MET A 134 13.17 1.27 10.35
C MET A 134 11.65 1.22 10.15
N VAL A 135 11.07 0.08 9.77
CA VAL A 135 9.60 -0.09 9.70
C VAL A 135 8.95 0.13 11.07
N ALA A 136 9.50 -0.45 12.13
CA ALA A 136 9.01 -0.23 13.49
C ALA A 136 9.08 1.26 13.89
N LYS A 137 10.17 1.96 13.55
CA LYS A 137 10.27 3.41 13.76
C LYS A 137 9.22 4.20 13.01
N LEU A 138 8.91 3.85 11.75
CA LEU A 138 7.85 4.51 10.98
C LEU A 138 6.49 4.31 11.63
N LEU A 139 6.19 3.12 12.13
CA LEU A 139 4.94 2.86 12.84
C LEU A 139 4.88 3.59 14.18
N ARG A 140 5.95 3.60 14.96
CA ARG A 140 6.02 4.37 16.21
C ARG A 140 5.83 5.87 15.98
N ALA A 141 6.36 6.41 14.89
CA ALA A 141 6.18 7.82 14.50
C ALA A 141 4.71 8.19 14.29
N THR A 142 3.87 7.25 13.83
CA THR A 142 2.43 7.50 13.61
C THR A 142 1.68 7.86 14.89
N LEU A 143 2.21 7.51 16.07
CA LEU A 143 1.60 7.80 17.36
C LEU A 143 1.55 9.29 17.70
N GLN A 144 2.44 10.11 17.12
CA GLN A 144 2.52 11.54 17.45
C GLN A 144 1.34 12.33 16.86
N THR A 145 1.12 12.19 15.55
CA THR A 145 0.09 12.96 14.83
C THR A 145 -1.22 12.21 14.69
N GLN A 146 -1.17 10.86 14.66
CA GLN A 146 -2.31 9.98 14.38
C GLN A 146 -3.16 10.48 13.18
N SER A 147 -2.49 11.01 12.16
CA SER A 147 -3.11 11.50 10.93
C SER A 147 -3.27 10.40 9.90
N LEU A 148 -2.32 9.45 9.90
CA LEU A 148 -2.14 8.40 8.91
C LEU A 148 -3.17 7.29 9.08
N VAL A 149 -3.78 6.86 7.98
CA VAL A 149 -4.85 5.86 7.94
C VAL A 149 -4.35 4.55 7.35
N GLU A 150 -3.46 4.63 6.37
CA GLU A 150 -2.89 3.47 5.70
C GLU A 150 -1.36 3.56 5.61
N LEU A 151 -0.67 2.58 6.19
CA LEU A 151 0.77 2.39 6.05
C LEU A 151 1.03 1.06 5.36
N HIS A 152 1.66 1.10 4.19
CA HIS A 152 2.01 -0.10 3.44
C HIS A 152 3.54 -0.22 3.35
N ALA A 153 4.09 -1.26 3.96
CA ALA A 153 5.53 -1.53 4.02
C ALA A 153 5.86 -3.01 3.74
N GLU A 154 4.99 -3.72 3.03
CA GLU A 154 5.19 -5.14 2.67
C GLU A 154 6.31 -5.35 1.63
N ASN A 155 6.72 -6.61 1.48
CA ASN A 155 7.66 -7.06 0.46
C ASN A 155 9.04 -6.36 0.48
N GLN A 156 9.50 -5.94 1.66
CA GLN A 156 10.89 -5.49 1.81
C GLN A 156 11.87 -6.62 1.51
N ARG A 157 13.11 -6.28 1.14
CA ARG A 157 14.18 -7.27 0.94
C ARG A 157 14.38 -8.19 2.14
N GLN A 158 14.28 -7.64 3.36
CA GLN A 158 14.28 -8.42 4.58
C GLN A 158 12.83 -8.76 4.94
N THR A 159 12.40 -9.97 4.63
CA THR A 159 11.02 -10.43 4.84
C THR A 159 10.75 -10.85 6.28
N VAL A 160 11.79 -11.27 7.02
CA VAL A 160 11.70 -11.65 8.42
C VAL A 160 12.00 -10.44 9.28
N LEU A 161 10.99 -9.97 10.03
CA LEU A 161 11.12 -8.82 10.92
C LEU A 161 11.83 -9.19 12.23
N GLY A 162 11.53 -10.37 12.77
CA GLY A 162 12.03 -10.84 14.06
C GLY A 162 11.07 -10.49 15.21
N ASN A 163 10.93 -11.43 16.15
CA ASN A 163 9.87 -11.37 17.18
C ASN A 163 9.86 -10.05 17.98
N GLN A 164 11.03 -9.52 18.38
CA GLN A 164 11.08 -8.27 19.16
C GLN A 164 10.50 -7.09 18.38
N ILE A 165 10.80 -7.00 17.09
CA ILE A 165 10.34 -5.93 16.21
C ILE A 165 8.85 -6.10 15.91
N GLU A 166 8.39 -7.33 15.72
CA GLU A 166 6.96 -7.60 15.56
C GLU A 166 6.14 -7.21 16.79
N MET A 167 6.67 -7.43 18.01
CA MET A 167 6.00 -7.01 19.24
C MET A 167 5.99 -5.48 19.39
N ASP A 168 7.07 -4.79 19.00
CA ASP A 168 7.11 -3.31 18.98
C ASP A 168 6.11 -2.71 17.99
N ILE A 169 6.02 -3.31 16.79
CA ILE A 169 5.02 -2.97 15.77
C ILE A 169 3.61 -3.18 16.32
N MET A 170 3.35 -4.33 16.94
CA MET A 170 2.05 -4.65 17.54
C MET A 170 1.62 -3.60 18.57
N LEU A 171 2.49 -3.27 19.53
CA LEU A 171 2.20 -2.26 20.55
C LEU A 171 1.97 -0.88 19.92
N SER A 172 2.78 -0.49 18.94
CA SER A 172 2.64 0.78 18.24
C SER A 172 1.31 0.89 17.48
N VAL A 173 0.81 -0.21 16.90
CA VAL A 173 -0.50 -0.21 16.22
C VAL A 173 -1.65 -0.23 17.22
N GLU A 174 -1.50 -0.91 18.34
CA GLU A 174 -2.51 -0.97 19.40
C GLU A 174 -2.74 0.37 20.10
N ASP A 175 -1.69 1.17 20.27
CA ASP A 175 -1.77 2.53 20.82
C ASP A 175 -2.24 3.57 19.79
N ASN A 176 -2.31 3.20 18.51
CA ASN A 176 -2.77 4.08 17.45
C ASN A 176 -4.27 3.93 17.20
N ASP A 177 -4.99 5.05 17.18
CA ASP A 177 -6.45 5.08 17.01
C ASP A 177 -6.93 5.51 15.60
N SER A 178 -5.98 5.84 14.72
CA SER A 178 -6.22 6.40 13.38
C SER A 178 -5.97 5.41 12.25
N LEU A 179 -5.05 4.47 12.45
CA LEU A 179 -4.68 3.46 11.45
C LEU A 179 -5.85 2.51 11.22
N LEU A 180 -6.18 2.29 9.95
CA LEU A 180 -7.19 1.33 9.50
C LEU A 180 -6.57 0.19 8.70
N ARG A 181 -5.41 0.42 8.08
CA ARG A 181 -4.71 -0.58 7.29
C ARG A 181 -3.21 -0.49 7.55
N VAL A 182 -2.62 -1.62 7.93
CA VAL A 182 -1.18 -1.77 8.12
C VAL A 182 -0.73 -2.94 7.26
N GLY A 183 -0.04 -2.64 6.16
CA GLY A 183 0.59 -3.61 5.28
C GLY A 183 1.97 -3.99 5.84
N VAL A 184 2.01 -4.95 6.75
CA VAL A 184 3.24 -5.54 7.29
C VAL A 184 3.02 -7.04 7.49
N SER A 185 3.96 -7.86 7.00
CA SER A 185 3.90 -9.31 7.17
C SER A 185 4.43 -9.74 8.54
N LEU A 186 3.54 -9.97 9.50
CA LEU A 186 3.86 -10.47 10.84
C LEU A 186 3.82 -12.01 10.87
N GLN A 187 4.85 -12.65 11.42
CA GLN A 187 4.90 -14.10 11.58
C GLN A 187 4.28 -14.55 12.92
N SER A 188 4.42 -13.75 13.97
CA SER A 188 3.86 -14.01 15.29
C SER A 188 2.33 -14.02 15.24
N MET A 189 1.73 -15.11 15.74
CA MET A 189 0.27 -15.24 15.83
C MET A 189 -0.33 -14.20 16.79
N GLU A 190 0.36 -13.93 17.91
CA GLU A 190 -0.07 -12.92 18.87
C GLU A 190 -0.11 -11.53 18.22
N ALA A 191 0.98 -11.14 17.55
CA ALA A 191 1.08 -9.85 16.89
C ALA A 191 0.00 -9.68 15.81
N ARG A 192 -0.23 -10.72 14.99
CA ARG A 192 -1.29 -10.70 13.97
C ARG A 192 -2.68 -10.50 14.56
N ASN A 193 -3.02 -11.25 15.61
CA ASN A 193 -4.35 -11.16 16.21
C ASN A 193 -4.56 -9.78 16.85
N ARG A 194 -3.61 -9.30 17.65
CA ARG A 194 -3.73 -8.01 18.34
C ARG A 194 -3.73 -6.82 17.38
N VAL A 195 -2.92 -6.85 16.33
CA VAL A 195 -2.99 -5.85 15.25
C VAL A 195 -4.35 -5.89 14.55
N GLY A 196 -4.87 -7.08 14.24
CA GLY A 196 -6.20 -7.24 13.66
C GLY A 196 -7.30 -6.62 14.52
N GLU A 197 -7.33 -6.94 15.82
CA GLU A 197 -8.28 -6.40 16.78
C GLU A 197 -8.18 -4.86 16.91
N ALA A 198 -6.95 -4.31 16.94
CA ALA A 198 -6.73 -2.87 17.00
C ALA A 198 -7.28 -2.15 15.75
N LEU A 199 -7.03 -2.70 14.56
CA LEU A 199 -7.54 -2.13 13.30
C LEU A 199 -9.07 -2.23 13.20
N GLU A 200 -9.67 -3.34 13.65
CA GLU A 200 -11.12 -3.50 13.73
C GLU A 200 -11.75 -2.47 14.69
N ARG A 201 -11.14 -2.28 15.86
CA ARG A 201 -11.54 -1.26 16.85
C ARG A 201 -11.53 0.14 16.24
N ASN A 202 -10.49 0.48 15.48
CA ASN A 202 -10.37 1.80 14.83
C ASN A 202 -11.40 1.96 13.71
N TYR A 203 -11.63 0.91 12.93
CA TYR A 203 -12.66 0.90 11.89
C TYR A 203 -14.06 1.10 12.46
N GLU A 204 -14.38 0.43 13.57
CA GLU A 204 -15.65 0.57 14.25
C GLU A 204 -15.83 1.97 14.85
N ARG A 205 -14.78 2.55 15.44
CA ARG A 205 -14.79 3.94 15.92
C ARG A 205 -15.13 4.93 14.81
N LEU A 206 -14.56 4.74 13.61
CA LEU A 206 -14.86 5.57 12.45
C LEU A 206 -16.32 5.38 11.99
N ARG A 207 -16.84 4.15 12.05
CA ARG A 207 -18.25 3.86 11.74
C ARG A 207 -19.20 4.61 12.67
N LEU A 208 -18.94 4.58 13.98
CA LEU A 208 -19.76 5.28 14.99
C LEU A 208 -19.74 6.79 14.77
N LYS A 209 -18.57 7.40 14.56
CA LYS A 209 -18.45 8.85 14.24
C LYS A 209 -19.27 9.24 13.00
N ARG A 210 -19.31 8.39 11.97
CA ARG A 210 -20.14 8.63 10.76
C ARG A 210 -21.63 8.57 11.04
N LEU A 211 -22.07 7.75 11.99
CA LEU A 211 -23.48 7.65 12.39
C LEU A 211 -23.90 8.85 13.22
N GLU A 212 -23.06 9.30 14.14
CA GLU A 212 -23.31 10.49 14.96
C GLU A 212 -23.48 11.73 14.08
N ASN A 213 -22.55 11.99 13.14
CA ASN A 213 -22.64 13.13 12.23
C ASN A 213 -23.92 13.13 11.38
N LYS A 214 -24.31 11.95 10.87
CA LYS A 214 -25.58 11.80 10.11
C LYS A 214 -26.83 12.07 10.94
N SER A 215 -26.78 11.87 12.26
CA SER A 215 -27.89 12.13 13.16
C SER A 215 -28.00 13.61 13.51
N THR A 216 -26.87 14.32 13.57
CA THR A 216 -26.80 15.76 13.80
C THR A 216 -27.26 16.55 12.56
N ASP A 217 -26.87 16.12 11.35
CA ASP A 217 -27.29 16.80 10.10
C ASP A 217 -28.79 16.66 9.78
N ARG A 218 -29.52 15.78 10.49
CA ARG A 218 -30.97 15.58 10.34
C ARG A 218 -31.81 16.34 11.36
N LYS A 219 -31.18 17.07 12.29
CA LYS A 219 -31.85 17.95 13.26
C LYS A 219 -31.73 19.40 12.83
#